data_AF-A0A1V5YM16-F1
#
_entry.id   AF-A0A1V5YM16-F1
#
_cell.length_a   1.000
_cell.length_b   1.000
_cell.length_c   1.000
_cell.angle_alpha   90.00
_cell.angle_beta   90.00
_cell.angle_gamma   90.00
#
_symmetry.space_group_name_H-M   'P 1'
#
loop_
_entity.id
_entity.type
_entity.pdbx_description
1 polymer ?
#
loop_
_entity_poly.entity_id
_entity_poly.type
_entity_poly.pdbx_seq_one_letter_code
_entity_poly.pdbx_strand_id
1 'polypeptide(L)'
;MLKLSHQSLITLSVLALVSVSLLVTPATALAQGPNLIQNPGFEQPYAILPDKENCAIAAPWIAWWIQGTPEETSQGYRVAPEYKAAIRADFPYNRVRNGELSQQYFHSFGNFQAGVYQLVHNVAVGSRLRFELWGMTWSCDRESKGNCDKATSGDPSPMHFRIGIDPLGGADFFSPNVVWSPEQNAYDVWTLFSVEAVAKRSTVTVMVYTYPDYRSQDNNVYLDDASLVVVAPPPVPTRAPTNTPVPTTVPTQAPLPTATPVPPTAVPTVVVPTCPPTSVPVVAPTCQPCPPTPVPQVPTPCPTLVPASLMTQLTSGQGLLVSLAGLLAIIGAFAIGYALGHRK
;
A
#
# COMPACT_ATOMS: atom_id res chain seq x y z
N MET A 1 -17.04 -64.91 -15.22
CA MET A 1 -15.92 -64.18 -15.87
C MET A 1 -16.47 -62.92 -16.49
N LEU A 2 -16.39 -61.79 -15.79
CA LEU A 2 -16.89 -60.49 -16.26
C LEU A 2 -15.83 -59.87 -17.19
N LYS A 3 -16.12 -59.79 -18.49
CA LYS A 3 -15.26 -59.08 -19.45
C LYS A 3 -15.46 -57.58 -19.24
N LEU A 4 -14.57 -56.94 -18.47
CA LEU A 4 -14.48 -55.48 -18.49
C LEU A 4 -13.98 -55.04 -19.87
N SER A 5 -14.74 -54.17 -20.52
CA SER A 5 -14.35 -53.60 -21.81
C SER A 5 -13.15 -52.67 -21.63
N HIS A 6 -12.31 -52.53 -22.67
CA HIS A 6 -11.17 -51.62 -22.68
C HIS A 6 -11.51 -50.17 -22.31
N GLN A 7 -12.77 -49.74 -22.52
CA GLN A 7 -13.22 -48.39 -22.14
C GLN A 7 -13.40 -48.21 -20.62
N SER A 8 -13.67 -49.29 -19.89
CA SER A 8 -13.84 -49.29 -18.43
C SER A 8 -12.51 -49.20 -17.66
N LEU A 9 -11.40 -49.61 -18.30
CA LEU A 9 -10.05 -49.50 -17.74
C LEU A 9 -9.47 -48.10 -17.90
N ILE A 10 -9.76 -47.43 -19.03
CA ILE A 10 -9.29 -46.06 -19.31
C ILE A 10 -9.98 -45.04 -18.39
N THR A 11 -11.27 -45.22 -18.11
CA THR A 11 -12.03 -44.36 -17.21
C THR A 11 -11.58 -44.45 -15.75
N LEU A 12 -11.17 -45.64 -15.29
CA LEU A 12 -10.60 -45.80 -13.94
C LEU A 12 -9.21 -45.15 -13.80
N SER A 13 -8.38 -45.23 -14.85
CA SER A 13 -7.05 -44.61 -14.85
C SER A 13 -7.09 -43.08 -14.85
N VAL A 14 -8.06 -42.47 -15.55
CA VAL A 14 -8.25 -41.01 -15.56
C VAL A 14 -8.77 -40.52 -14.20
N LEU A 15 -9.67 -41.26 -13.54
CA LEU A 15 -10.18 -40.88 -12.22
C LEU A 15 -9.11 -40.99 -11.11
N ALA A 16 -8.20 -41.97 -11.21
CA ALA A 16 -7.08 -42.12 -10.27
C ALA A 16 -6.02 -41.00 -10.43
N LEU A 17 -5.75 -40.56 -11.66
CA LEU A 17 -4.84 -39.43 -11.93
C LEU A 17 -5.43 -38.07 -11.49
N VAL A 18 -6.74 -37.88 -11.62
CA VAL A 18 -7.42 -36.66 -11.11
C VAL A 18 -7.46 -36.63 -9.57
N SER A 19 -7.46 -37.80 -8.91
CA SER A 19 -7.52 -37.88 -7.45
C SER A 19 -6.18 -37.66 -6.75
N VAL A 20 -5.05 -37.89 -7.43
CA VAL A 20 -3.69 -37.72 -6.85
C VAL A 20 -3.18 -36.27 -6.99
N SER A 21 -3.79 -35.45 -7.85
CA SER A 21 -3.46 -34.01 -7.94
C SER A 21 -4.02 -33.15 -6.81
N LEU A 22 -4.82 -33.72 -5.89
CA LEU A 22 -5.48 -32.97 -4.81
C LEU A 22 -4.71 -32.90 -3.48
N LEU A 23 -3.45 -33.36 -3.43
CA LEU A 23 -2.63 -33.40 -2.19
C LEU A 23 -1.32 -32.62 -2.28
N VAL A 24 -1.20 -31.66 -3.20
CA VAL A 24 -0.18 -30.62 -3.08
C VAL A 24 -0.74 -29.54 -2.17
N THR A 25 -0.50 -29.67 -0.86
CA THR A 25 -0.64 -28.54 0.06
C THR A 25 0.30 -27.44 -0.43
N PRO A 26 -0.17 -26.20 -0.69
CA PRO A 26 0.74 -25.12 -0.97
C PRO A 26 1.70 -25.00 0.21
N ALA A 27 3.00 -24.97 -0.09
CA ALA A 27 4.00 -24.56 0.87
C ALA A 27 3.50 -23.28 1.54
N THR A 28 3.55 -23.27 2.87
CA THR A 28 3.12 -22.17 3.73
C THR A 28 3.45 -20.82 3.09
N ALA A 29 2.42 -20.12 2.62
CA ALA A 29 2.47 -18.68 2.52
C ALA A 29 2.74 -18.20 3.94
N LEU A 30 4.00 -17.85 4.24
CA LEU A 30 4.26 -17.00 5.40
C LEU A 30 3.31 -15.83 5.25
N ALA A 31 2.42 -15.65 6.23
CA ALA A 31 1.38 -14.65 6.21
C ALA A 31 2.00 -13.31 5.83
N GLN A 32 1.84 -12.90 4.56
CA GLN A 32 2.11 -11.53 4.17
C GLN A 32 1.14 -10.71 5.01
N GLY A 33 1.68 -9.85 5.88
CA GLY A 33 0.86 -8.93 6.67
C GLY A 33 -0.02 -8.07 5.74
N PRO A 34 -1.01 -7.35 6.30
CA PRO A 34 -1.80 -6.42 5.50
C PRO A 34 -0.89 -5.44 4.76
N ASN A 35 -1.29 -5.07 3.54
CA ASN A 35 -0.58 -4.06 2.77
C ASN A 35 -0.60 -2.72 3.53
N LEU A 36 0.58 -2.17 3.78
CA LEU A 36 0.76 -0.92 4.52
C LEU A 36 0.65 0.32 3.62
N ILE A 37 0.65 0.14 2.29
CA ILE A 37 0.47 1.22 1.32
C ILE A 37 -1.02 1.55 1.17
N GLN A 38 -1.30 2.84 1.07
CA GLN A 38 -2.61 3.37 0.69
C GLN A 38 -2.68 3.54 -0.83
N ASN A 39 -3.85 3.24 -1.40
CA ASN A 39 -4.09 3.23 -2.85
C ASN A 39 -3.02 2.45 -3.65
N PRO A 40 -2.87 1.14 -3.41
CA PRO A 40 -1.84 0.33 -4.04
C PRO A 40 -2.02 0.17 -5.56
N GLY A 41 -3.25 0.22 -6.07
CA GLY A 41 -3.56 0.11 -7.50
C GLY A 41 -3.58 1.44 -8.25
N PHE A 42 -3.19 2.55 -7.61
CA PHE A 42 -3.22 3.90 -8.22
C PHE A 42 -4.60 4.27 -8.81
N GLU A 43 -5.66 3.87 -8.12
CA GLU A 43 -7.04 4.15 -8.50
C GLU A 43 -7.46 5.57 -8.07
N GLN A 44 -8.72 5.93 -8.34
CA GLN A 44 -9.30 7.18 -7.81
C GLN A 44 -9.19 7.26 -6.28
N PRO A 45 -9.05 8.47 -5.70
CA PRO A 45 -9.06 9.77 -6.38
C PRO A 45 -7.68 10.23 -6.88
N TYR A 46 -7.67 11.10 -7.88
CA TYR A 46 -6.45 11.80 -8.32
C TYR A 46 -6.42 13.25 -7.78
N ALA A 47 -5.31 13.65 -7.20
CA ALA A 47 -5.04 15.01 -6.75
C ALA A 47 -4.33 15.81 -7.86
N ILE A 48 -4.84 17.02 -8.15
CA ILE A 48 -4.19 17.93 -9.10
C ILE A 48 -2.89 18.47 -8.49
N LEU A 49 -1.82 18.44 -9.28
CA LEU A 49 -0.54 19.02 -8.90
C LEU A 49 -0.63 20.56 -8.98
N PRO A 50 -0.31 21.28 -7.89
CA PRO A 50 -0.27 22.74 -7.92
C PRO A 50 0.69 23.24 -9.00
N ASP A 51 0.30 24.34 -9.66
CA ASP A 51 1.12 25.03 -10.67
C ASP A 51 1.54 24.16 -11.89
N LYS A 52 0.87 23.02 -12.09
CA LYS A 52 1.06 22.12 -13.23
C LYS A 52 -0.28 21.79 -13.87
N GLU A 53 -0.59 22.48 -14.96
CA GLU A 53 -1.82 22.25 -15.73
C GLU A 53 -1.88 20.79 -16.20
N ASN A 54 -3.08 20.19 -16.14
CA ASN A 54 -3.36 18.82 -16.56
C ASN A 54 -2.51 17.72 -15.90
N CYS A 55 -1.84 18.03 -14.79
CA CYS A 55 -1.05 17.05 -14.05
C CYS A 55 -1.80 16.59 -12.79
N ALA A 56 -1.95 15.28 -12.62
CA ALA A 56 -2.64 14.67 -11.50
C ALA A 56 -1.97 13.38 -11.01
N ILE A 57 -2.05 13.14 -9.69
CA ILE A 57 -1.43 12.00 -9.01
C ILE A 57 -2.49 11.20 -8.25
N ALA A 58 -2.44 9.87 -8.34
CA ALA A 58 -3.28 8.98 -7.54
C ALA A 58 -3.04 9.24 -6.04
N ALA A 59 -4.02 9.80 -5.34
CA ALA A 59 -3.88 10.11 -3.93
C ALA A 59 -3.88 8.80 -3.10
N PRO A 60 -3.04 8.69 -2.04
CA PRO A 60 -2.20 9.73 -1.45
C PRO A 60 -0.73 9.67 -1.88
N TRP A 61 -0.41 9.14 -3.06
CA TRP A 61 0.95 9.21 -3.59
C TRP A 61 1.35 10.66 -3.84
N ILE A 62 2.66 10.91 -3.78
CA ILE A 62 3.24 12.24 -4.00
C ILE A 62 4.24 12.14 -5.13
N ALA A 63 4.13 13.05 -6.10
CA ALA A 63 5.10 13.18 -7.18
C ALA A 63 6.42 13.77 -6.66
N TRP A 64 7.52 13.39 -7.30
CA TRP A 64 8.79 14.06 -7.14
C TRP A 64 9.57 14.08 -8.44
N TRP A 65 10.39 15.12 -8.64
CA TRP A 65 11.28 15.22 -9.79
C TRP A 65 12.45 16.15 -9.49
N ILE A 66 13.50 16.03 -10.30
CA ILE A 66 14.60 16.99 -10.34
C ILE A 66 14.39 17.94 -11.51
N GLN A 67 14.25 19.22 -11.17
CA GLN A 67 14.13 20.29 -12.14
C GLN A 67 15.51 20.71 -12.62
N GLY A 68 15.78 20.56 -13.91
CA GLY A 68 16.99 21.08 -14.55
C GLY A 68 17.03 22.62 -14.57
N THR A 69 18.20 23.18 -14.87
CA THR A 69 18.36 24.62 -15.08
C THR A 69 17.51 25.10 -16.29
N PRO A 70 17.27 26.41 -16.43
CA PRO A 70 16.61 26.95 -17.63
C PRO A 70 17.29 26.51 -18.94
N GLU A 71 18.61 26.43 -18.95
CA GLU A 71 19.39 25.99 -20.11
C GLU A 71 19.19 24.48 -20.38
N GLU A 72 19.30 23.63 -19.35
CA GLU A 72 19.07 22.19 -19.48
C GLU A 72 17.65 21.91 -20.01
N THR A 73 16.65 22.55 -19.41
CA THR A 73 15.23 22.33 -19.73
C THR A 73 14.87 22.86 -21.11
N SER A 74 15.47 23.96 -21.56
CA SER A 74 15.31 24.47 -22.95
C SER A 74 15.80 23.48 -24.01
N GLN A 75 16.68 22.54 -23.62
CA GLN A 75 17.20 21.49 -24.48
C GLN A 75 16.50 20.14 -24.25
N GLY A 76 15.49 20.09 -23.36
CA GLY A 76 14.76 18.89 -23.01
C GLY A 76 15.44 18.00 -21.96
N TYR A 77 16.43 18.50 -21.23
CA TYR A 77 17.05 17.75 -20.13
C TYR A 77 16.39 18.08 -18.78
N ARG A 78 16.17 17.04 -17.97
CA ARG A 78 15.62 17.13 -16.60
C ARG A 78 14.38 18.02 -16.54
N VAL A 79 13.49 17.82 -17.49
CA VAL A 79 12.19 18.48 -17.51
C VAL A 79 11.30 17.82 -16.46
N ALA A 80 10.41 18.61 -15.86
CA ALA A 80 9.39 18.06 -14.98
C ALA A 80 8.45 17.18 -15.84
N PRO A 81 8.24 15.90 -15.50
CA PRO A 81 7.32 15.08 -16.26
C PRO A 81 5.87 15.52 -16.00
N GLU A 82 5.02 15.23 -16.96
CA GLU A 82 3.58 15.26 -16.80
C GLU A 82 3.12 13.99 -16.09
N TYR A 83 2.20 14.14 -15.13
CA TYR A 83 1.62 13.02 -14.39
C TYR A 83 0.13 12.92 -14.67
N LYS A 84 -0.39 11.72 -14.93
CA LYS A 84 -1.82 11.50 -15.17
C LYS A 84 -2.22 10.06 -14.84
N ALA A 85 -3.52 9.80 -14.84
CA ALA A 85 -4.02 8.44 -14.89
C ALA A 85 -3.83 7.89 -16.31
N ALA A 86 -3.33 6.66 -16.45
CA ALA A 86 -3.64 5.84 -17.61
C ALA A 86 -4.98 5.14 -17.37
N ILE A 87 -5.74 4.96 -18.44
CA ILE A 87 -7.03 4.25 -18.39
C ILE A 87 -6.93 2.94 -19.17
N ARG A 88 -7.75 1.96 -18.79
CA ARG A 88 -7.79 0.64 -19.45
C ARG A 88 -8.02 0.70 -20.97
N ALA A 89 -8.71 1.74 -21.45
CA ALA A 89 -8.99 1.95 -22.85
C ALA A 89 -7.82 2.57 -23.65
N ASP A 90 -6.75 3.03 -22.98
CA ASP A 90 -5.59 3.61 -23.65
C ASP A 90 -4.91 2.55 -24.51
N PHE A 91 -4.73 2.85 -25.80
CA PHE A 91 -4.01 1.99 -26.72
C PHE A 91 -2.55 1.78 -26.24
N PRO A 92 -1.99 0.56 -26.24
CA PRO A 92 -2.49 -0.67 -26.86
C PRO A 92 -3.26 -1.60 -25.91
N TYR A 93 -4.04 -1.03 -24.98
CA TYR A 93 -4.87 -1.73 -23.99
C TYR A 93 -4.09 -2.51 -22.93
N ASN A 94 -2.81 -2.15 -22.71
CA ASN A 94 -1.94 -2.76 -21.70
C ASN A 94 -1.40 -1.75 -20.67
N ARG A 95 -1.88 -0.50 -20.68
CA ARG A 95 -1.39 0.57 -19.79
C ARG A 95 -1.93 0.51 -18.37
N VAL A 96 -2.86 -0.41 -18.10
CA VAL A 96 -3.42 -0.69 -16.78
C VAL A 96 -3.24 -2.17 -16.50
N ARG A 97 -2.69 -2.53 -15.33
CA ARG A 97 -2.44 -3.92 -14.97
C ARG A 97 -3.69 -4.54 -14.37
N ASN A 98 -4.20 -3.93 -13.30
CA ASN A 98 -5.39 -4.34 -12.57
C ASN A 98 -6.35 -3.15 -12.42
N GLY A 99 -7.60 -3.40 -12.04
CA GLY A 99 -8.57 -2.31 -11.82
C GLY A 99 -8.96 -1.54 -13.08
N GLU A 100 -9.10 -0.22 -13.00
CA GLU A 100 -9.48 0.63 -14.14
C GLU A 100 -8.41 1.65 -14.51
N LEU A 101 -7.52 1.99 -13.57
CA LEU A 101 -6.51 3.03 -13.71
C LEU A 101 -5.12 2.51 -13.35
N SER A 102 -4.10 3.21 -13.83
CA SER A 102 -2.74 3.11 -13.31
C SER A 102 -2.11 4.51 -13.27
N GLN A 103 -1.04 4.70 -12.49
CA GLN A 103 -0.32 5.98 -12.52
C GLN A 103 0.61 6.01 -13.72
N GLN A 104 0.43 7.01 -14.58
CA GLN A 104 1.37 7.33 -15.64
C GLN A 104 2.15 8.60 -15.32
N TYR A 105 3.41 8.64 -15.73
CA TYR A 105 4.13 9.90 -15.90
C TYR A 105 5.11 9.82 -17.06
N PHE A 106 5.27 10.94 -17.75
CA PHE A 106 5.92 10.96 -19.06
C PHE A 106 6.43 12.36 -19.43
N HIS A 107 7.23 12.40 -20.49
CA HIS A 107 7.50 13.64 -21.22
C HIS A 107 7.81 13.30 -22.68
N SER A 108 7.47 14.20 -23.60
CA SER A 108 7.83 14.07 -25.02
C SER A 108 9.05 14.91 -25.38
N PHE A 109 9.94 14.39 -26.23
CA PHE A 109 11.20 15.04 -26.64
C PHE A 109 12.09 15.51 -25.48
N GLY A 110 12.02 14.79 -24.35
CA GLY A 110 12.70 15.18 -23.12
C GLY A 110 13.02 14.00 -22.24
N ASN A 111 13.97 14.20 -21.34
CA ASN A 111 14.26 13.26 -20.27
C ASN A 111 13.95 13.88 -18.90
N PHE A 112 13.70 13.04 -17.91
CA PHE A 112 13.30 13.45 -16.58
C PHE A 112 13.95 12.54 -15.55
N GLN A 113 14.17 13.04 -14.35
CA GLN A 113 14.61 12.23 -13.21
C GLN A 113 13.53 12.36 -12.14
N ALA A 114 12.71 11.32 -11.97
CA ALA A 114 11.43 11.46 -11.29
C ALA A 114 10.84 10.13 -10.83
N GLY A 115 9.73 10.24 -10.09
CA GLY A 115 8.84 9.14 -9.75
C GLY A 115 7.79 9.56 -8.73
N VAL A 116 7.33 8.59 -7.95
CA VAL A 116 6.34 8.81 -6.88
C VAL A 116 6.84 8.25 -5.56
N TYR A 117 6.32 8.75 -4.45
CA TYR A 117 6.62 8.23 -3.13
C TYR A 117 5.42 8.29 -2.19
N GLN A 118 5.48 7.51 -1.11
CA GLN A 118 4.51 7.54 -0.02
C GLN A 118 5.23 7.36 1.32
N LEU A 119 4.86 8.16 2.32
CA LEU A 119 5.29 7.93 3.69
C LEU A 119 4.36 6.91 4.33
N VAL A 120 4.95 5.88 4.94
CA VAL A 120 4.21 4.83 5.65
C VAL A 120 4.51 4.96 7.13
N HIS A 121 3.48 5.30 7.90
CA HIS A 121 3.54 5.49 9.34
C HIS A 121 3.18 4.21 10.11
N ASN A 122 3.38 4.24 11.43
CA ASN A 122 3.02 3.16 12.35
C ASN A 122 3.73 1.83 12.08
N VAL A 123 4.94 1.87 11.49
CA VAL A 123 5.79 0.70 11.32
C VAL A 123 6.53 0.40 12.62
N ALA A 124 6.56 -0.85 13.07
CA ALA A 124 7.37 -1.21 14.23
C ALA A 124 8.86 -1.14 13.87
N VAL A 125 9.64 -0.36 14.62
CA VAL A 125 11.10 -0.24 14.43
C VAL A 125 11.76 -1.62 14.53
N GLY A 126 12.66 -1.94 13.61
CA GLY A 126 13.32 -3.24 13.52
C GLY A 126 12.57 -4.27 12.66
N SER A 127 11.36 -3.97 12.18
CA SER A 127 10.64 -4.84 11.24
C SER A 127 11.38 -4.94 9.91
N ARG A 128 11.49 -6.14 9.35
CA ARG A 128 11.89 -6.30 7.95
C ARG A 128 10.67 -6.12 7.06
N LEU A 129 10.75 -5.13 6.19
CA LEU A 129 9.74 -4.77 5.21
C LEU A 129 10.14 -5.29 3.85
N ARG A 130 9.13 -5.58 3.02
CA ARG A 130 9.28 -5.83 1.59
C ARG A 130 8.35 -4.91 0.83
N PHE A 131 8.94 -4.08 -0.03
CA PHE A 131 8.23 -3.23 -0.98
C PHE A 131 8.26 -3.90 -2.35
N GLU A 132 7.09 -4.08 -2.95
CA GLU A 132 6.90 -4.61 -4.29
C GLU A 132 6.04 -3.62 -5.10
N LEU A 133 6.29 -3.53 -6.41
CA LEU A 133 5.49 -2.70 -7.31
C LEU A 133 5.58 -3.27 -8.73
N TRP A 134 4.47 -3.28 -9.46
CA TRP A 134 4.50 -3.59 -10.88
C TRP A 134 4.71 -2.32 -11.69
N GLY A 135 5.71 -2.35 -12.55
CA GLY A 135 6.08 -1.22 -13.39
C GLY A 135 6.16 -1.60 -14.86
N MET A 136 5.80 -0.67 -15.74
CA MET A 136 6.02 -0.76 -17.18
C MET A 136 6.59 0.56 -17.68
N THR A 137 7.46 0.51 -18.68
CA THR A 137 7.96 1.67 -19.40
C THR A 137 7.64 1.54 -20.88
N TRP A 138 7.44 2.67 -21.55
CA TRP A 138 7.38 2.75 -23.00
C TRP A 138 8.27 3.89 -23.47
N SER A 139 9.18 3.61 -24.41
CA SER A 139 10.08 4.62 -24.95
C SER A 139 10.21 4.46 -26.46
N CYS A 140 10.03 5.56 -27.18
CA CYS A 140 10.19 5.63 -28.62
C CYS A 140 11.12 6.79 -28.96
N ASP A 141 12.30 6.51 -29.52
CA ASP A 141 13.24 7.59 -29.91
C ASP A 141 12.59 8.54 -30.91
N ARG A 142 12.02 8.01 -32.00
CA ARG A 142 11.29 8.76 -33.02
C ARG A 142 10.27 7.89 -33.75
N GLU A 143 9.00 8.27 -33.72
CA GLU A 143 7.93 7.53 -34.40
C GLU A 143 8.12 7.48 -35.92
N SER A 144 8.72 8.52 -36.51
CA SER A 144 8.98 8.59 -37.95
C SER A 144 9.94 7.51 -38.47
N LYS A 145 10.67 6.81 -37.59
CA LYS A 145 11.47 5.63 -37.94
C LYS A 145 10.61 4.39 -38.23
N GLY A 146 9.35 4.38 -37.80
CA GLY A 146 8.43 3.25 -38.00
C GLY A 146 8.78 2.01 -37.19
N ASN A 147 9.59 2.12 -36.12
CA ASN A 147 9.95 1.01 -35.24
C ASN A 147 9.23 1.04 -33.87
N CYS A 148 8.28 1.96 -33.69
CA CYS A 148 7.43 2.08 -32.50
C CYS A 148 5.95 1.75 -32.81
N ASP A 149 5.71 1.00 -33.88
CA ASP A 149 4.37 0.63 -34.34
C ASP A 149 3.56 -0.04 -33.23
N LYS A 150 2.25 0.22 -33.21
CA LYS A 150 1.33 -0.29 -32.18
C LYS A 150 1.72 0.11 -30.74
N ALA A 151 2.37 1.26 -30.59
CA ALA A 151 2.80 1.80 -29.30
C ALA A 151 3.71 0.83 -28.51
N THR A 152 4.53 0.06 -29.24
CA THR A 152 5.66 -0.68 -28.68
C THR A 152 6.88 0.24 -28.59
N SER A 153 7.81 -0.11 -27.73
CA SER A 153 9.07 0.61 -27.61
C SER A 153 9.93 0.40 -28.85
N GLY A 154 10.59 1.46 -29.32
CA GLY A 154 11.43 1.46 -30.51
C GLY A 154 12.66 2.33 -30.31
N ASP A 155 13.84 1.72 -30.43
CA ASP A 155 15.12 2.29 -29.96
C ASP A 155 14.99 2.92 -28.55
N PRO A 156 14.49 2.18 -27.54
CA PRO A 156 14.11 2.79 -26.27
C PRO A 156 15.30 3.37 -25.52
N SER A 157 15.05 4.46 -24.79
CA SER A 157 15.97 4.96 -23.78
C SER A 157 16.16 3.94 -22.66
N PRO A 158 17.38 3.68 -22.17
CA PRO A 158 17.57 3.18 -20.81
C PRO A 158 16.77 4.05 -19.84
N MET A 159 15.94 3.43 -18.99
CA MET A 159 14.97 4.13 -18.12
C MET A 159 15.42 4.18 -16.66
N HIS A 160 16.48 3.44 -16.30
CA HIS A 160 17.03 3.36 -14.95
C HIS A 160 15.94 3.13 -13.87
N PHE A 161 14.97 2.25 -14.15
CA PHE A 161 13.82 2.04 -13.26
C PHE A 161 14.21 1.14 -12.08
N ARG A 162 13.92 1.62 -10.87
CA ARG A 162 14.07 0.91 -9.60
C ARG A 162 13.07 1.44 -8.56
N ILE A 163 12.86 0.66 -7.50
CA ILE A 163 12.06 1.06 -6.35
C ILE A 163 12.91 1.03 -5.08
N GLY A 164 12.54 1.82 -4.07
CA GLY A 164 13.35 1.98 -2.87
C GLY A 164 12.55 2.10 -1.59
N ILE A 165 13.22 1.79 -0.48
CA ILE A 165 12.74 2.07 0.87
C ILE A 165 13.79 2.94 1.56
N ASP A 166 13.42 4.14 2.01
CA ASP A 166 14.17 4.87 3.02
C ASP A 166 13.71 4.41 4.41
N PRO A 167 14.55 3.64 5.15
CA PRO A 167 14.18 3.12 6.46
C PRO A 167 14.11 4.19 7.56
N LEU A 168 14.59 5.41 7.29
CA LEU A 168 14.53 6.56 8.20
C LEU A 168 13.35 7.50 7.87
N GLY A 169 12.59 7.23 6.79
CA GLY A 169 11.45 8.05 6.40
C GLY A 169 11.82 9.40 5.79
N GLY A 170 13.02 9.52 5.21
CA GLY A 170 13.42 10.69 4.44
C GLY A 170 12.75 10.76 3.07
N ALA A 171 12.73 11.96 2.48
CA ALA A 171 12.27 12.21 1.10
C ALA A 171 13.43 12.72 0.21
N ASP A 172 14.67 12.53 0.65
CA ASP A 172 15.84 12.73 -0.20
C ASP A 172 16.10 11.46 -1.02
N PHE A 173 15.66 11.47 -2.28
CA PHE A 173 15.74 10.34 -3.19
C PHE A 173 17.17 9.96 -3.61
N PHE A 174 18.18 10.75 -3.20
CA PHE A 174 19.60 10.42 -3.41
C PHE A 174 20.32 10.07 -2.12
N SER A 175 19.60 9.98 -1.01
CA SER A 175 20.19 9.62 0.26
C SER A 175 20.85 8.24 0.16
N PRO A 176 22.09 8.08 0.66
CA PRO A 176 22.72 6.75 0.72
C PRO A 176 21.99 5.79 1.68
N ASN A 177 20.99 6.29 2.43
CA ASN A 177 20.14 5.47 3.29
C ASN A 177 19.08 4.68 2.51
N VAL A 178 18.71 5.12 1.30
CA VAL A 178 17.70 4.42 0.51
C VAL A 178 18.24 3.06 0.09
N VAL A 179 17.50 2.01 0.46
CA VAL A 179 17.76 0.66 -0.02
C VAL A 179 16.99 0.51 -1.33
N TRP A 180 17.71 0.37 -2.43
CA TRP A 180 17.14 0.22 -3.78
C TRP A 180 17.02 -1.24 -4.20
N SER A 181 15.99 -1.56 -4.98
CA SER A 181 15.94 -2.77 -5.78
C SER A 181 17.09 -2.76 -6.80
N PRO A 182 17.41 -3.92 -7.40
CA PRO A 182 18.12 -3.92 -8.67
C PRO A 182 17.45 -2.97 -9.66
N GLU A 183 18.27 -2.29 -10.44
CA GLU A 183 17.81 -1.47 -11.55
C GLU A 183 17.55 -2.37 -12.77
N GLN A 184 16.45 -2.11 -13.47
CA GLN A 184 16.11 -2.81 -14.70
C GLN A 184 15.14 -2.00 -15.53
N ASN A 185 15.13 -2.23 -16.84
CA ASN A 185 14.10 -1.68 -17.73
C ASN A 185 12.87 -2.60 -17.76
N ALA A 186 11.70 -2.03 -18.05
CA ALA A 186 10.43 -2.74 -18.09
C ALA A 186 9.63 -2.42 -19.37
N TYR A 187 10.28 -2.52 -20.54
CA TYR A 187 9.69 -2.10 -21.82
C TYR A 187 8.48 -2.94 -22.21
N ASP A 188 7.33 -2.28 -22.39
CA ASP A 188 6.08 -2.82 -22.94
C ASP A 188 5.47 -4.02 -22.17
N VAL A 189 6.07 -4.40 -21.05
CA VAL A 189 5.64 -5.51 -20.19
C VAL A 189 5.63 -5.08 -18.74
N TRP A 190 4.54 -5.39 -18.05
CA TRP A 190 4.45 -5.23 -16.60
C TRP A 190 5.48 -6.15 -15.93
N THR A 191 6.41 -5.54 -15.22
CA THR A 191 7.51 -6.23 -14.53
C THR A 191 7.43 -5.97 -13.04
N LEU A 192 7.60 -7.01 -12.23
CA LEU A 192 7.63 -6.88 -10.78
C LEU A 192 9.00 -6.38 -10.32
N PHE A 193 8.98 -5.33 -9.51
CA PHE A 193 10.13 -4.84 -8.76
C PHE A 193 9.96 -5.22 -7.29
N SER A 194 11.05 -5.56 -6.60
CA SER A 194 11.03 -5.95 -5.19
C SER A 194 12.29 -5.49 -4.46
N VAL A 195 12.13 -5.00 -3.23
CA VAL A 195 13.23 -4.61 -2.34
C VAL A 195 12.84 -4.86 -0.89
N GLU A 196 13.80 -5.27 -0.06
CA GLU A 196 13.60 -5.39 1.38
C GLU A 196 14.50 -4.42 2.15
N ALA A 197 13.98 -3.89 3.26
CA ALA A 197 14.73 -3.04 4.18
C ALA A 197 14.24 -3.22 5.62
N VAL A 198 15.11 -2.96 6.59
CA VAL A 198 14.73 -2.96 8.01
C VAL A 198 14.36 -1.54 8.43
N ALA A 199 13.14 -1.37 8.94
CA ALA A 199 12.65 -0.08 9.42
C ALA A 199 13.52 0.43 10.58
N LYS A 200 14.10 1.63 10.43
CA LYS A 200 14.93 2.28 11.45
C LYS A 200 14.13 3.33 12.24
N ARG A 201 12.94 3.70 11.76
CA ARG A 201 11.98 4.57 12.43
C ARG A 201 10.56 4.02 12.28
N SER A 202 9.63 4.62 13.02
CA SER A 202 8.19 4.29 12.91
C SER A 202 7.53 4.83 11.65
N THR A 203 8.26 5.63 10.88
CA THR A 203 7.89 6.08 9.55
C THR A 203 9.01 5.71 8.59
N VAL A 204 8.64 5.12 7.47
CA VAL A 204 9.52 4.82 6.33
C VAL A 204 8.97 5.48 5.07
N THR A 205 9.81 5.66 4.06
CA THR A 205 9.36 6.16 2.76
C THR A 205 9.54 5.05 1.74
N VAL A 206 8.49 4.73 0.98
CA VAL A 206 8.60 3.93 -0.25
C VAL A 206 8.64 4.87 -1.43
N MET A 207 9.47 4.57 -2.42
CA MET A 207 9.68 5.45 -3.57
C MET A 207 9.95 4.68 -4.85
N VAL A 208 9.53 5.29 -5.96
CA VAL A 208 9.83 4.87 -7.32
C VAL A 208 10.82 5.86 -7.92
N TYR A 209 11.82 5.35 -8.63
CA TYR A 209 12.83 6.14 -9.33
C TYR A 209 12.93 5.70 -10.78
N THR A 210 12.94 6.68 -11.67
CA THR A 210 13.20 6.50 -13.11
C THR A 210 13.99 7.68 -13.66
N TYR A 211 14.82 7.39 -14.65
CA TYR A 211 15.61 8.36 -15.38
C TYR A 211 15.87 7.86 -16.80
N PRO A 212 15.06 8.24 -17.81
CA PRO A 212 15.45 8.07 -19.20
C PRO A 212 16.79 8.77 -19.49
N ASP A 213 17.77 8.05 -20.04
CA ASP A 213 19.00 8.64 -20.56
C ASP A 213 18.75 9.58 -21.74
N TYR A 214 17.90 9.17 -22.67
CA TYR A 214 17.67 9.87 -23.92
C TYR A 214 16.43 10.75 -23.86
N ARG A 215 16.48 11.85 -24.60
CA ARG A 215 15.36 12.77 -24.83
C ARG A 215 14.50 12.28 -25.99
N SER A 216 14.11 11.00 -25.90
CA SER A 216 13.28 10.32 -26.87
C SER A 216 11.99 11.11 -27.14
N GLN A 217 11.42 10.94 -28.33
CA GLN A 217 10.11 11.51 -28.66
C GLN A 217 9.08 11.16 -27.59
N ASP A 218 9.12 9.93 -27.07
CA ASP A 218 8.28 9.49 -25.97
C ASP A 218 9.09 8.75 -24.92
N ASN A 219 8.93 9.16 -23.66
CA ASN A 219 9.39 8.43 -22.48
C ASN A 219 8.25 8.37 -21.47
N ASN A 220 7.74 7.17 -21.21
CA ASN A 220 6.57 6.94 -20.39
C ASN A 220 6.86 5.87 -19.33
N VAL A 221 6.30 6.07 -18.14
CA VAL A 221 6.34 5.12 -17.03
C VAL A 221 4.91 4.91 -16.54
N TYR A 222 4.58 3.65 -16.25
CA TYR A 222 3.29 3.21 -15.71
C TYR A 222 3.53 2.41 -14.43
N LEU A 223 2.76 2.69 -13.39
CA LEU A 223 2.87 2.06 -12.07
C LEU A 223 1.52 1.49 -11.65
N ASP A 224 1.54 0.26 -11.14
CA ASP A 224 0.34 -0.43 -10.65
C ASP A 224 0.70 -1.46 -9.56
N ASP A 225 -0.30 -1.94 -8.83
CA ASP A 225 -0.21 -3.06 -7.88
C ASP A 225 0.97 -2.95 -6.88
N ALA A 226 1.09 -1.82 -6.18
CA ALA A 226 2.09 -1.61 -5.14
C ALA A 226 1.77 -2.39 -3.85
N SER A 227 2.78 -2.91 -3.15
CA SER A 227 2.60 -3.48 -1.82
C SER A 227 3.78 -3.26 -0.90
N LEU A 228 3.52 -2.91 0.35
CA LEU A 228 4.51 -2.91 1.42
C LEU A 228 4.01 -3.80 2.54
N VAL A 229 4.74 -4.87 2.85
CA VAL A 229 4.35 -5.82 3.90
C VAL A 229 5.48 -6.06 4.88
N VAL A 230 5.12 -6.40 6.13
CA VAL A 230 6.08 -6.89 7.12
C VAL A 230 6.36 -8.37 6.82
N VAL A 231 7.62 -8.68 6.50
CA VAL A 231 8.05 -10.06 6.22
C VAL A 231 8.78 -10.70 7.40
N ALA A 232 9.24 -9.90 8.36
CA ALA A 232 9.66 -10.38 9.67
C ALA A 232 9.40 -9.29 10.73
N PRO A 233 8.84 -9.65 11.90
CA PRO A 233 8.64 -8.70 12.99
C PRO A 233 9.99 -8.24 13.56
N PRO A 234 10.01 -7.15 14.37
CA PRO A 234 11.21 -6.75 15.09
C PRO A 234 11.75 -7.89 15.95
N PRO A 235 13.08 -7.99 16.13
CA PRO A 235 13.64 -8.92 17.09
C PRO A 235 13.08 -8.62 18.49
N VAL A 236 12.53 -9.65 19.14
CA VAL A 236 12.05 -9.53 20.52
C VAL A 236 13.27 -9.27 21.42
N PRO A 237 13.23 -8.27 22.31
CA PRO A 237 14.33 -8.08 23.25
C PRO A 237 14.50 -9.32 24.11
N THR A 238 15.59 -10.06 23.94
CA THR A 238 15.95 -11.14 24.86
C THR A 238 16.29 -10.49 26.19
N ARG A 239 15.52 -10.78 27.25
CA ARG A 239 15.85 -10.31 28.60
C ARG A 239 17.25 -10.83 28.94
N ALA A 240 18.16 -9.93 29.31
CA ALA A 240 19.48 -10.34 29.78
C ALA A 240 19.31 -11.32 30.95
N PRO A 241 20.11 -12.41 31.02
CA PRO A 241 20.05 -13.33 32.15
C PRO A 241 20.29 -12.51 33.42
N THR A 242 19.29 -12.52 34.32
CA THR A 242 19.43 -11.87 35.60
C THR A 242 20.29 -12.79 36.45
N ASN A 243 21.58 -12.46 36.60
CA ASN A 243 22.46 -13.07 37.60
C ASN A 243 22.04 -12.59 39.00
N THR A 244 20.79 -12.79 39.41
CA THR A 244 20.42 -12.65 40.81
C THR A 244 20.88 -13.92 41.50
N PRO A 245 21.87 -13.86 42.42
CA PRO A 245 22.18 -15.00 43.25
C PRO A 245 20.90 -15.38 44.01
N VAL A 246 20.48 -16.64 43.87
CA VAL A 246 19.43 -17.20 44.72
C VAL A 246 19.92 -17.03 46.17
N PRO A 247 19.13 -16.41 47.06
CA PRO A 247 19.48 -16.37 48.47
C PRO A 247 19.63 -17.79 48.98
N THR A 248 20.85 -18.17 49.40
CA THR A 248 21.08 -19.43 50.09
C THR A 248 20.18 -19.44 51.33
N THR A 249 19.21 -20.34 51.38
CA THR A 249 18.43 -20.59 52.58
C THR A 249 19.38 -21.06 53.67
N VAL A 250 19.69 -20.19 54.64
CA VAL A 250 20.37 -20.60 55.87
C VAL A 250 19.44 -21.58 56.58
N PRO A 251 19.88 -22.80 56.95
CA PRO A 251 19.05 -23.73 57.69
C PRO A 251 18.62 -23.07 59.01
N THR A 252 17.30 -22.90 59.17
CA THR A 252 16.69 -22.50 60.43
C THR A 252 16.96 -23.60 61.45
N GLN A 253 17.56 -23.25 62.59
CA GLN A 253 17.75 -24.18 63.70
C GLN A 253 16.39 -24.74 64.13
N ALA A 254 16.32 -26.06 64.30
CA ALA A 254 15.14 -26.75 64.79
C ALA A 254 14.72 -26.18 66.15
N PRO A 255 13.41 -25.90 66.38
CA PRO A 255 12.95 -25.44 67.68
C PRO A 255 13.17 -26.53 68.74
N LEU A 256 13.68 -26.11 69.90
CA LEU A 256 13.89 -26.93 71.09
C LEU A 256 12.54 -27.51 71.58
N PRO A 257 12.46 -28.77 72.04
CA PRO A 257 11.23 -29.36 72.54
C PRO A 257 10.66 -28.56 73.71
N THR A 258 9.40 -28.17 73.58
CA THR A 258 8.63 -27.45 74.61
C THR A 258 8.12 -28.45 75.65
N ALA A 259 8.27 -28.13 76.93
CA ALA A 259 7.82 -28.97 78.04
C ALA A 259 6.29 -29.17 78.04
N THR A 260 5.87 -30.40 78.33
CA THR A 260 4.48 -30.86 78.45
C THR A 260 3.68 -30.07 79.49
N PRO A 261 2.50 -29.52 79.16
CA PRO A 261 1.63 -28.87 80.15
C PRO A 261 0.90 -29.89 81.03
N VAL A 262 0.78 -29.56 82.31
CA VAL A 262 0.01 -30.26 83.36
C VAL A 262 -1.50 -30.14 83.09
N PRO A 263 -2.34 -31.16 83.42
CA PRO A 263 -3.76 -31.13 83.08
C PRO A 263 -4.55 -30.19 84.00
N PRO A 264 -5.57 -29.47 83.48
CA PRO A 264 -6.43 -28.64 84.30
C PRO A 264 -7.56 -29.43 84.97
N THR A 265 -7.80 -29.07 86.24
CA THR A 265 -8.93 -29.45 87.08
C THR A 265 -10.27 -28.92 86.52
N ALA A 266 -11.36 -29.64 86.79
CA ALA A 266 -12.63 -29.55 86.09
C ALA A 266 -13.71 -28.63 86.72
N VAL A 267 -14.63 -28.15 85.86
CA VAL A 267 -16.08 -27.80 86.07
C VAL A 267 -16.39 -26.42 86.73
N PRO A 268 -17.53 -25.70 86.47
CA PRO A 268 -18.73 -26.03 85.65
C PRO A 268 -19.19 -25.05 84.55
N THR A 269 -20.02 -25.66 83.69
CA THR A 269 -21.09 -25.22 82.78
C THR A 269 -21.84 -23.93 83.10
N VAL A 270 -22.02 -23.06 82.09
CA VAL A 270 -23.13 -22.10 81.97
C VAL A 270 -23.72 -22.16 80.56
N VAL A 271 -25.04 -21.96 80.50
CA VAL A 271 -25.99 -22.37 79.46
C VAL A 271 -26.09 -21.37 78.28
N VAL A 272 -26.42 -21.94 77.13
CA VAL A 272 -26.75 -21.38 75.79
C VAL A 272 -27.90 -20.34 75.86
N PRO A 273 -27.97 -19.32 74.97
CA PRO A 273 -28.88 -19.45 73.82
C PRO A 273 -28.31 -18.99 72.48
N THR A 274 -28.75 -19.73 71.46
CA THR A 274 -28.59 -19.61 70.02
C THR A 274 -29.23 -18.35 69.40
N CYS A 275 -28.60 -17.81 68.35
CA CYS A 275 -29.29 -17.07 67.27
C CYS A 275 -28.55 -17.26 65.94
N PRO A 276 -29.23 -17.44 64.79
CA PRO A 276 -28.61 -17.68 63.50
C PRO A 276 -28.38 -16.37 62.73
N PRO A 277 -27.27 -16.21 61.98
CA PRO A 277 -27.22 -15.19 60.94
C PRO A 277 -27.59 -15.78 59.58
N THR A 278 -28.75 -15.36 59.08
CA THR A 278 -29.02 -15.25 57.64
C THR A 278 -28.39 -13.95 57.17
N SER A 279 -27.47 -13.98 56.20
CA SER A 279 -27.02 -12.78 55.49
C SER A 279 -27.16 -12.95 53.98
N VAL A 280 -28.00 -12.08 53.43
CA VAL A 280 -28.31 -11.79 52.03
C VAL A 280 -27.05 -11.30 51.28
N PRO A 281 -26.87 -11.60 49.98
CA PRO A 281 -25.82 -10.97 49.19
C PRO A 281 -26.19 -9.52 48.84
N VAL A 282 -25.35 -8.57 49.25
CA VAL A 282 -25.41 -7.16 48.80
C VAL A 282 -24.69 -7.04 47.46
N VAL A 283 -25.44 -6.64 46.44
CA VAL A 283 -24.91 -6.23 45.13
C VAL A 283 -24.23 -4.86 45.30
N ALA A 284 -22.95 -4.79 44.92
CA ALA A 284 -22.20 -3.55 44.85
C ALA A 284 -22.67 -2.70 43.64
N PRO A 285 -22.82 -1.37 43.76
CA PRO A 285 -23.13 -0.53 42.62
C PRO A 285 -21.90 -0.38 41.73
N THR A 286 -22.08 -0.63 40.43
CA THR A 286 -21.13 -0.30 39.37
C THR A 286 -20.94 1.21 39.28
N CYS A 287 -19.72 1.70 39.52
CA CYS A 287 -19.32 3.06 39.14
C CYS A 287 -19.20 3.15 37.62
N GLN A 288 -19.99 4.05 37.03
CA GLN A 288 -19.91 4.46 35.65
C GLN A 288 -18.59 5.24 35.41
N PRO A 289 -17.85 5.02 34.30
CA PRO A 289 -16.64 5.78 34.02
C PRO A 289 -16.97 7.25 33.73
N CYS A 290 -16.17 8.14 34.32
CA CYS A 290 -16.21 9.58 34.12
C CYS A 290 -15.83 9.93 32.66
N PRO A 291 -16.48 10.93 32.01
CA PRO A 291 -16.04 11.40 30.70
C PRO A 291 -14.66 12.07 30.78
N PRO A 292 -13.83 11.96 29.73
CA PRO A 292 -12.52 12.58 29.71
C PRO A 292 -12.63 14.12 29.67
N THR A 293 -11.82 14.77 30.51
CA THR A 293 -11.60 16.22 30.56
C THR A 293 -11.10 16.73 29.19
N PRO A 294 -11.61 17.86 28.66
CA PRO A 294 -11.09 18.45 27.44
C PRO A 294 -9.66 18.94 27.64
N VAL A 295 -8.75 18.52 26.77
CA VAL A 295 -7.38 19.04 26.71
C VAL A 295 -7.43 20.51 26.24
N PRO A 296 -6.69 21.44 26.86
CA PRO A 296 -6.62 22.83 26.40
C PRO A 296 -6.05 22.90 24.98
N GLN A 297 -6.85 23.41 24.04
CA GLN A 297 -6.38 23.69 22.69
C GLN A 297 -5.38 24.85 22.72
N VAL A 298 -4.16 24.59 22.25
CA VAL A 298 -3.20 25.64 21.90
C VAL A 298 -3.83 26.47 20.77
N PRO A 299 -3.94 27.80 20.90
CA PRO A 299 -4.55 28.62 19.86
C PRO A 299 -3.71 28.56 18.58
N THR A 300 -4.33 28.08 17.51
CA THR A 300 -3.81 28.13 16.15
C THR A 300 -3.64 29.60 15.74
N PRO A 301 -2.49 30.03 15.21
CA PRO A 301 -2.36 31.38 14.68
C PRO A 301 -3.32 31.57 13.50
N CYS A 302 -4.10 32.64 13.58
CA CYS A 302 -5.02 33.11 12.56
C CYS A 302 -4.24 33.37 11.24
N PRO A 303 -4.70 32.89 10.07
CA PRO A 303 -4.12 33.32 8.81
C PRO A 303 -4.47 34.79 8.58
N THR A 304 -3.45 35.64 8.55
CA THR A 304 -3.55 37.02 8.10
C THR A 304 -4.05 37.03 6.65
N LEU A 305 -5.29 37.48 6.45
CA LEU A 305 -5.85 37.77 5.13
C LEU A 305 -5.06 38.93 4.51
N VAL A 306 -4.24 38.62 3.50
CA VAL A 306 -3.76 39.64 2.55
C VAL A 306 -4.92 39.93 1.59
N PRO A 307 -5.32 41.20 1.40
CA PRO A 307 -6.46 41.54 0.57
C PRO A 307 -6.18 41.20 -0.89
N ALA A 308 -7.01 40.33 -1.46
CA ALA A 308 -7.08 40.14 -2.90
C ALA A 308 -7.54 41.45 -3.55
N SER A 309 -6.63 42.08 -4.30
CA SER A 309 -6.98 43.18 -5.18
C SER A 309 -7.90 42.67 -6.29
N LEU A 310 -9.04 43.33 -6.35
CA LEU A 310 -10.08 43.30 -7.36
C LEU A 310 -9.49 43.41 -8.79
N MET A 311 -9.66 42.36 -9.61
CA MET A 311 -9.95 42.52 -11.03
C MET A 311 -11.05 41.53 -11.43
N THR A 312 -12.27 42.00 -11.25
CA THR A 312 -13.45 41.60 -12.00
C THR A 312 -13.27 42.04 -13.46
N GLN A 313 -13.46 41.16 -14.44
CA GLN A 313 -14.13 41.39 -15.75
C GLN A 313 -14.11 40.05 -16.54
N LEU A 314 -15.25 39.35 -16.62
CA LEU A 314 -16.31 39.36 -17.67
C LEU A 314 -16.13 38.19 -18.67
N THR A 315 -16.87 37.08 -18.47
CA THR A 315 -18.13 36.68 -19.15
C THR A 315 -18.02 36.17 -20.59
N SER A 316 -18.38 34.90 -20.78
CA SER A 316 -19.33 34.33 -21.76
C SER A 316 -18.91 32.86 -21.98
N GLY A 317 -19.71 31.82 -21.75
CA GLY A 317 -21.16 31.72 -21.83
C GLY A 317 -21.58 31.14 -23.16
N GLN A 318 -21.09 29.95 -23.55
CA GLN A 318 -21.72 28.99 -24.49
C GLN A 318 -21.00 27.63 -24.39
N GLY A 319 -21.71 26.59 -23.95
CA GLY A 319 -21.14 25.23 -23.91
C GLY A 319 -22.12 24.14 -23.49
N LEU A 320 -23.26 24.50 -22.89
CA LEU A 320 -24.21 23.54 -22.33
C LEU A 320 -25.41 23.17 -23.24
N LEU A 321 -25.43 23.60 -24.50
CA LEU A 321 -26.55 23.32 -25.43
C LEU A 321 -26.21 22.39 -26.61
N VAL A 322 -24.97 21.91 -26.73
CA VAL A 322 -24.57 21.02 -27.84
C VAL A 322 -24.77 19.53 -27.52
N SER A 323 -24.97 19.16 -26.25
CA SER A 323 -25.05 17.74 -25.86
C SER A 323 -26.43 17.09 -25.98
N LEU A 324 -27.52 17.84 -26.18
CA LEU A 324 -28.87 17.25 -26.24
C LEU A 324 -29.37 16.99 -27.67
N ALA A 325 -28.93 17.77 -28.67
CA ALA A 325 -29.31 17.56 -30.07
C ALA A 325 -28.59 16.36 -30.70
N GLY A 326 -27.35 16.09 -30.29
CA GLY A 326 -26.58 14.92 -30.76
C GLY A 326 -27.16 13.58 -30.28
N LEU A 327 -27.74 13.55 -29.07
CA LEU A 327 -28.28 12.33 -28.47
C LEU A 327 -29.59 11.89 -29.15
N LEU A 328 -30.44 12.83 -29.59
CA LEU A 328 -31.69 12.53 -30.30
C LEU A 328 -31.45 12.04 -31.74
N ALA A 329 -30.39 12.52 -32.41
CA ALA A 329 -30.04 12.06 -33.76
C ALA A 329 -29.55 10.60 -33.78
N ILE A 330 -28.83 10.17 -32.73
CA ILE A 330 -28.32 8.80 -32.62
C ILE A 330 -29.44 7.80 -32.32
N ILE A 331 -30.42 8.18 -31.49
CA ILE A 331 -31.57 7.32 -31.17
C ILE A 331 -32.51 7.18 -32.39
N GLY A 332 -32.68 8.24 -33.19
CA GLY A 332 -33.50 8.21 -34.42
C GLY A 332 -32.92 7.29 -35.51
N ALA A 333 -31.60 7.26 -35.69
CA ALA A 333 -30.94 6.43 -36.69
C ALA A 333 -31.05 4.92 -36.39
N PHE A 334 -31.00 4.54 -35.10
CA PHE A 334 -31.16 3.15 -34.67
C PHE A 334 -32.59 2.63 -34.85
N ALA A 335 -33.61 3.46 -34.62
CA ALA A 335 -35.01 3.06 -34.78
C ALA A 335 -35.37 2.77 -36.26
N ILE A 336 -34.82 3.54 -37.20
CA ILE A 336 -35.06 3.35 -38.63
C ILE A 336 -34.33 2.11 -39.17
N GLY A 337 -33.09 1.85 -38.69
CA GLY A 337 -32.35 0.64 -39.05
C GLY A 337 -33.02 -0.65 -38.57
N TYR A 338 -33.59 -0.65 -37.37
CA TYR A 338 -34.31 -1.80 -36.81
C TYR A 338 -35.62 -2.10 -37.57
N ALA A 339 -36.35 -1.06 -38.01
CA ALA A 339 -37.60 -1.23 -38.76
C ALA A 339 -37.37 -1.77 -40.19
N LEU A 340 -36.22 -1.48 -40.81
CA LEU A 340 -35.89 -1.93 -42.17
C LEU A 340 -35.23 -3.32 -42.22
N GLY A 341 -34.65 -3.78 -41.11
CA GLY A 341 -34.03 -5.11 -40.99
C GLY A 341 -35.02 -6.27 -40.82
N HIS A 342 -36.26 -6.01 -40.41
CA HIS A 342 -37.28 -7.04 -40.16
C HIS A 342 -38.25 -7.28 -41.33
N ARG A 343 -37.99 -6.72 -42.51
CA ARG A 343 -38.71 -7.05 -43.74
C ARG A 343 -37.76 -7.65 -44.79
N LYS A 344 -37.22 -8.83 -44.51
CA LYS A 344 -36.77 -9.81 -45.51
C LYS A 344 -37.02 -11.21 -45.01
#